data_AF-A0A928I5L3-F1
#
_entry.id   AF-A0A928I5L3-F1
#
_cell.length_a   1.000
_cell.length_b   1.000
_cell.length_c   1.000
_cell.angle_alpha   90.00
_cell.angle_beta   90.00
_cell.angle_gamma   90.00
#
_symmetry.space_group_name_H-M   'P 1'
#
loop_
_entity.id
_entity.type
_entity.pdbx_description
1 polymer ?
#
loop_
_entity_poly.entity_id
_entity_poly.type
_entity_poly.pdbx_seq_one_letter_code
_entity_poly.pdbx_strand_id
1 'polypeptide(L)'
;VLDKLGGVALITADHGNADEMYEIDKKTKAPKADKNGNFKSKTSHTLNPVPCIIYDNTAAKDAYTVKADEGQFGLSNVAATMVNLLGYEAPAMWDASIIEIK
;
A
#
# COMPACT_ATOMS: atom_id res chain seq x y z
N VAL A 1 7.52 -2.95 -20.10
CA VAL A 1 7.55 -4.43 -20.21
C VAL A 1 6.19 -5.00 -19.87
N LEU A 2 5.58 -4.61 -18.75
CA LEU A 2 4.25 -5.06 -18.32
C LEU A 2 3.18 -5.02 -19.44
N ASP A 3 2.94 -3.84 -20.05
CA ASP A 3 1.93 -3.68 -21.11
C ASP A 3 2.20 -4.57 -22.33
N LYS A 4 3.48 -4.70 -22.71
CA LYS A 4 3.88 -5.55 -23.85
C LYS A 4 3.59 -7.02 -23.60
N LEU A 5 3.51 -7.43 -22.32
CA LEU A 5 3.21 -8.81 -21.92
C LEU A 5 1.74 -8.98 -21.53
N GLY A 6 0.92 -7.92 -21.58
CA GLY A 6 -0.47 -7.96 -21.10
C GLY A 6 -0.57 -8.25 -19.61
N GLY A 7 0.41 -7.79 -18.80
CA GLY A 7 0.43 -8.02 -17.36
C GLY A 7 -0.30 -6.96 -16.54
N VAL A 8 -0.53 -7.29 -15.27
CA VAL A 8 -1.04 -6.39 -14.23
C VAL A 8 0.02 -6.19 -13.16
N ALA A 9 0.11 -4.99 -12.59
CA ALA A 9 1.04 -4.70 -11.48
C ALA A 9 0.26 -4.27 -10.25
N LEU A 10 0.64 -4.82 -9.08
CA LEU A 10 0.25 -4.32 -7.77
C LEU A 10 1.48 -3.67 -7.13
N ILE A 11 1.39 -2.38 -6.86
CA ILE A 11 2.48 -1.57 -6.30
C ILE A 11 2.09 -1.20 -4.87
N THR A 12 2.91 -1.63 -3.91
CA THR A 12 2.70 -1.37 -2.49
C THR A 12 4.04 -1.27 -1.76
N ALA A 13 4.00 -1.04 -0.45
CA ALA A 13 5.15 -1.07 0.44
C ALA A 13 4.84 -1.94 1.67
N ASP A 14 5.86 -2.41 2.36
CA ASP A 14 5.74 -3.17 3.60
C ASP A 14 5.60 -2.26 4.83
N HIS A 15 6.13 -1.04 4.77
CA HIS A 15 5.97 -0.03 5.81
C HIS A 15 6.33 1.38 5.32
N GLY A 16 6.03 2.39 6.14
CA GLY A 16 6.52 3.75 5.95
C GLY A 16 7.95 3.96 6.48
N ASN A 17 8.65 4.92 5.89
CA ASN A 17 9.96 5.43 6.31
C ASN A 17 10.18 6.83 5.69
N ALA A 18 10.34 6.87 4.37
CA ALA A 18 10.67 8.09 3.62
C ALA A 18 9.59 9.19 3.68
N ASP A 19 8.38 8.83 4.09
CA ASP A 19 7.25 9.72 4.34
C ASP A 19 7.42 10.61 5.58
N GLU A 20 8.32 10.28 6.53
CA GLU A 20 8.65 11.13 7.67
C GLU A 20 10.14 11.07 8.02
N MET A 21 10.92 12.02 7.49
CA MET A 21 12.38 12.06 7.65
C MET A 21 12.87 12.84 8.89
N TYR A 22 11.98 13.49 9.62
CA TYR A 22 12.31 14.26 10.83
C TYR A 22 11.46 13.84 12.02
N GLU A 23 12.04 13.89 13.22
CA GLU A 23 11.25 13.69 14.44
C GLU A 23 10.25 14.84 14.62
N ILE A 24 8.97 14.50 14.78
CA ILE A 24 7.90 15.48 15.02
C ILE A 24 7.63 15.64 16.52
N ASP A 25 7.51 16.89 16.99
CA ASP A 25 7.05 17.18 18.35
C ASP A 25 5.56 16.87 18.49
N LYS A 26 5.21 16.09 19.51
CA LYS A 26 3.84 15.60 19.69
C LYS A 26 2.82 16.73 19.95
N LYS A 27 3.24 17.82 20.60
CA LYS A 27 2.39 18.95 20.99
C LYS A 27 2.27 19.97 19.87
N THR A 28 3.41 20.39 19.29
CA THR A 28 3.43 21.47 18.30
C THR A 28 3.18 20.97 16.88
N LYS A 29 3.34 19.67 16.63
CA LYS A 29 3.30 19.04 15.29
C LYS A 29 4.38 19.57 14.33
N ALA A 30 5.39 20.26 14.85
CA ALA A 30 6.53 20.76 14.07
C ALA A 30 7.73 19.80 14.18
N PRO A 31 8.65 19.80 13.20
CA PRO A 31 9.92 19.11 13.32
C PRO A 31 10.72 19.58 14.54
N LYS A 32 11.28 18.65 15.31
CA LYS A 32 12.14 18.96 16.45
C LYS A 32 13.47 19.50 15.94
N ALA A 33 13.87 20.67 16.43
CA ALA A 33 15.20 21.20 16.23
C ALA A 33 16.15 20.78 17.37
N ASP A 34 17.44 20.61 17.05
CA ASP A 34 18.51 20.56 18.04
C ASP A 34 18.85 21.98 18.56
N LYS A 35 19.85 22.08 19.44
CA LYS A 35 20.28 23.37 20.01
C LYS A 35 20.87 24.33 18.97
N ASN A 36 21.27 23.82 17.80
CA ASN A 36 21.87 24.57 16.72
C ASN A 36 20.84 24.96 15.65
N GLY A 37 19.57 24.57 15.82
CA GLY A 37 18.49 24.84 14.88
C GLY A 37 18.33 23.80 13.76
N ASN A 38 19.12 22.72 13.75
CA ASN A 38 18.97 21.66 12.74
C ASN A 38 17.85 20.70 13.12
N PHE A 39 17.06 20.24 12.14
CA PHE A 39 16.04 19.24 12.40
C PHE A 39 16.65 17.88 12.72
N LYS A 40 16.11 17.23 13.75
CA LYS A 40 16.51 15.88 14.14
C LYS A 40 16.00 14.86 13.13
N SER A 41 16.90 14.15 12.48
CA SER A 41 16.57 13.06 11.56
C SER A 41 15.81 11.94 12.26
N LYS A 42 14.79 11.41 11.60
CA LYS A 42 14.13 10.17 11.99
C LYS A 42 14.66 9.03 11.13
N THR A 43 15.16 7.98 11.77
CA THR A 43 15.73 6.81 11.09
C THR A 43 14.90 5.54 11.28
N SER A 44 13.78 5.65 11.99
CA SER A 44 12.84 4.54 12.23
C SER A 44 11.63 4.62 11.29
N HIS A 45 10.89 3.53 11.19
CA HIS A 45 9.65 3.47 10.41
C HIS A 45 8.58 4.42 10.93
N THR A 46 7.56 4.63 10.10
CA THR A 46 6.35 5.37 10.47
C THR A 46 5.17 4.40 10.68
N LEU A 47 4.10 4.93 11.25
CA LEU A 47 2.81 4.23 11.36
C LEU A 47 1.83 4.68 10.26
N ASN A 48 2.34 5.37 9.23
CA ASN A 48 1.50 5.83 8.13
C ASN A 48 1.08 4.63 7.26
N PRO A 49 -0.12 4.67 6.67
CA PRO A 49 -0.55 3.65 5.73
C PRO A 49 0.36 3.63 4.49
N VAL A 50 0.44 2.46 3.85
CA VAL A 50 1.17 2.27 2.60
C VAL A 50 0.21 2.35 1.40
N PRO A 51 0.67 2.76 0.21
CA PRO A 51 -0.16 2.72 -0.98
C PRO A 51 -0.48 1.26 -1.37
N CYS A 52 -1.64 1.05 -1.98
CA CYS A 52 -1.96 -0.18 -2.72
C CYS A 52 -2.54 0.22 -4.08
N ILE A 53 -1.68 0.23 -5.10
CA ILE A 53 -2.02 0.71 -6.44
C ILE A 53 -2.08 -0.51 -7.37
N ILE A 54 -3.22 -0.71 -8.02
CA ILE A 54 -3.37 -1.70 -9.07
C ILE A 54 -3.31 -0.98 -10.41
N TYR A 55 -2.29 -1.32 -11.20
CA TYR A 55 -2.15 -0.88 -12.58
C TYR A 55 -2.54 -2.04 -13.50
N ASP A 56 -3.70 -1.90 -14.14
CA ASP A 56 -4.21 -2.82 -15.15
C ASP A 56 -4.60 -2.02 -16.41
N ASN A 57 -3.81 -2.18 -17.47
CA ASN A 57 -4.06 -1.59 -18.79
C ASN A 57 -4.54 -2.63 -19.81
N THR A 58 -5.12 -3.74 -19.34
CA THR A 58 -5.67 -4.82 -20.15
C THR A 58 -7.20 -4.72 -20.23
N ALA A 59 -7.83 -5.64 -20.96
CA ALA A 59 -9.29 -5.79 -20.94
C ALA A 59 -9.81 -6.40 -19.63
N ALA A 60 -8.95 -7.03 -18.82
CA ALA A 60 -9.34 -7.67 -17.57
C ALA A 60 -9.73 -6.67 -16.48
N LYS A 61 -9.33 -5.39 -16.60
CA LYS A 61 -9.66 -4.32 -15.66
C LYS A 61 -11.17 -4.17 -15.41
N ASP A 62 -11.99 -4.55 -16.38
CA ASP A 62 -13.45 -4.44 -16.29
C ASP A 62 -14.08 -5.66 -15.58
N ALA A 63 -13.31 -6.73 -15.34
CA ALA A 63 -13.74 -7.96 -14.67
C ALA A 63 -13.69 -7.89 -13.13
N TYR A 64 -13.22 -6.79 -12.57
CA TYR A 64 -13.20 -6.59 -11.12
C TYR A 64 -13.44 -5.13 -10.74
N THR A 65 -13.66 -4.89 -9.45
CA THR A 65 -13.66 -3.56 -8.82
C THR A 65 -12.73 -3.57 -7.62
N VAL A 66 -12.28 -2.39 -7.20
CA VAL A 66 -11.58 -2.21 -5.93
C VAL A 66 -12.64 -1.93 -4.87
N LYS A 67 -12.66 -2.72 -3.79
CA LYS A 67 -13.57 -2.51 -2.66
C LYS A 67 -13.25 -1.18 -1.98
N ALA A 68 -14.27 -0.52 -1.44
CA ALA A 68 -14.06 0.67 -0.61
C ALA A 68 -13.21 0.29 0.62
N ASP A 69 -12.16 1.05 0.89
CA ASP A 69 -11.36 0.88 2.09
C ASP A 69 -11.97 1.66 3.25
N GLU A 70 -12.61 0.95 4.17
CA GLU A 70 -13.16 1.50 5.42
C GLU A 70 -12.14 1.42 6.58
N GLY A 71 -10.84 1.32 6.27
CA GLY A 71 -9.76 1.14 7.23
C GLY A 71 -9.55 -0.31 7.68
N GLN A 72 -10.03 -1.27 6.89
CA GLN A 72 -9.99 -2.70 7.21
C GLN A 72 -8.88 -3.44 6.46
N PHE A 73 -8.40 -2.90 5.35
CA PHE A 73 -7.39 -3.57 4.54
C PHE A 73 -5.97 -3.35 5.10
N GLY A 74 -5.19 -4.42 5.11
CA GLY A 74 -3.78 -4.43 5.46
C GLY A 74 -2.96 -5.28 4.50
N LEU A 75 -1.68 -5.48 4.84
CA LEU A 75 -0.73 -6.18 3.96
C LEU A 75 -1.10 -7.64 3.71
N SER A 76 -1.79 -8.30 4.64
CA SER A 76 -2.23 -9.69 4.49
C SER A 76 -3.25 -9.87 3.37
N ASN A 77 -4.05 -8.85 3.05
CA ASN A 77 -5.02 -8.88 1.96
C ASN A 77 -4.35 -8.86 0.56
N VAL A 78 -3.09 -8.42 0.47
CA VAL A 78 -2.36 -8.32 -0.81
C VAL A 78 -2.17 -9.70 -1.45
N ALA A 79 -1.97 -10.75 -0.65
CA ALA A 79 -1.80 -12.11 -1.15
C ALA A 79 -3.04 -12.62 -1.90
N ALA A 80 -4.23 -12.49 -1.30
CA ALA A 80 -5.48 -12.87 -1.94
C ALA A 80 -5.76 -12.02 -3.20
N THR A 81 -5.44 -10.72 -3.13
CA THR A 81 -5.57 -9.79 -4.27
C THR A 81 -4.73 -10.24 -5.46
N MET A 82 -3.45 -10.60 -5.24
CA MET A 82 -2.57 -11.06 -6.30
C MET A 82 -3.05 -12.37 -6.93
N VAL A 83 -3.47 -13.34 -6.12
CA VAL A 83 -3.97 -14.64 -6.63
C VAL A 83 -5.25 -14.49 -7.44
N ASN A 84 -6.15 -13.59 -7.02
CA ASN A 84 -7.35 -13.28 -7.81
C ASN A 84 -7.01 -12.57 -9.13
N LEU A 85 -6.07 -11.63 -9.14
CA LEU A 85 -5.59 -10.98 -10.38
C LEU A 85 -4.93 -11.97 -11.35
N LEU A 86 -4.33 -13.05 -10.82
CA LEU A 86 -3.81 -14.16 -11.63
C LEU A 86 -4.91 -15.09 -12.18
N GLY A 87 -6.18 -14.88 -11.81
CA GLY A 87 -7.31 -15.68 -12.26
C GLY A 87 -7.62 -16.92 -11.41
N TYR A 88 -7.07 -16.99 -10.19
CA TYR A 88 -7.32 -18.09 -9.25
C TYR A 88 -8.23 -17.66 -8.09
N GLU A 89 -8.93 -18.62 -7.50
CA GLU A 89 -9.66 -18.40 -6.25
C GLU A 89 -8.67 -18.32 -5.07
N ALA A 90 -8.86 -17.32 -4.20
CA ALA A 90 -8.01 -17.15 -3.04
C ALA A 90 -8.39 -18.20 -1.97
N PRO A 91 -7.42 -18.83 -1.28
CA PRO A 91 -7.71 -19.76 -0.19
C PRO A 91 -8.56 -19.11 0.92
N ALA A 92 -9.59 -19.82 1.38
CA ALA A 92 -10.52 -19.31 2.41
C ALA A 92 -9.87 -18.98 3.76
N MET A 93 -8.65 -19.48 4.01
CA MET A 93 -7.87 -19.21 5.22
C MET A 93 -7.08 -17.90 5.16
N TRP A 94 -7.06 -17.21 4.03
CA TRP A 94 -6.40 -15.92 3.86
C TRP A 94 -7.38 -14.77 4.12
N ASP A 95 -6.85 -13.60 4.45
CA ASP A 95 -7.65 -12.40 4.50
C ASP A 95 -8.22 -12.06 3.11
N ALA A 96 -9.43 -11.51 3.10
CA ALA A 96 -10.17 -11.28 1.87
C ALA A 96 -9.40 -10.38 0.90
N SER A 97 -9.53 -10.67 -0.39
CA SER A 97 -9.00 -9.83 -1.46
C SER A 97 -9.53 -8.39 -1.39
N ILE A 98 -8.67 -7.42 -1.71
CA ILE A 98 -9.01 -5.99 -1.82
C ILE A 98 -9.92 -5.76 -3.04
N ILE A 99 -9.87 -6.64 -4.03
CA ILE A 99 -10.75 -6.59 -5.20
C ILE A 99 -11.97 -7.50 -5.03
N GLU A 100 -13.02 -7.17 -5.76
CA GLU A 100 -14.18 -8.02 -5.99
C GLU A 100 -14.23 -8.37 -7.48
N ILE A 101 -14.25 -9.67 -7.79
CA ILE A 101 -14.44 -10.16 -9.17
C ILE A 101 -15.94 -10.05 -9.51
N LYS A 102 -16.24 -9.56 -10.71
CA LYS A 102 -17.63 -9.43 -11.23
C LYS A 102 -18.15 -10.72 -11.84
#